data_AF-A0A7J5TFT6-F1
#
_entry.id   AF-A0A7J5TFT6-F1
#
_cell.length_a   1.000
_cell.length_b   1.000
_cell.length_c   1.000
_cell.angle_alpha   90.00
_cell.angle_beta   90.00
_cell.angle_gamma   90.00
#
_symmetry.space_group_name_H-M   'P 1'
#
loop_
_entity.id
_entity.type
_entity.pdbx_description
1 polymer ?
#
loop_
_entity_poly.entity_id
_entity_poly.type
_entity_poly.pdbx_seq_one_letter_code
_entity_poly.pdbx_strand_id
1 'polypeptide(L)'
;MLTDEYVKRVYAQVEKRDGDQPEFLQAVREVFESLEPVVAKHPEYEKAGVLERIVEPERVVKFRVAWTDDEGKVQVNRGYRIQFNSAIGPYKGGLRFHPSVNEGVIKFLGFEQILKNSLTSLPMGGGKGGSDFDPKGKSDAEVMRFCQAFMTELCRHIGQFTDVPAGDINVGGREIGYLFGQYKRIRDEYSGVLTGKGLEFGGSLARTEATGYGLCYYTAEAMRVLRNDSFEGKTVVISGSGNVAIFATEKAQALGAKVVTASDSNGYIYDPNGIQLDVVKDIKLGHRGRIKEYAERVPGSEYHEGCKGVWTVPCDIALPCATQNEIDEESAKALVANGCTVVCEGANMPSTPEA
;
A
#
# COMPACT_ATOMS: atom_id res chain seq x y z
N MET A 1 3.60 14.04 21.10
CA MET A 1 4.90 14.71 21.39
C MET A 1 5.76 13.75 22.17
N LEU A 2 6.96 13.44 21.66
CA LEU A 2 7.94 12.56 22.32
C LEU A 2 8.33 13.10 23.69
N THR A 3 8.36 12.22 24.70
CA THR A 3 8.64 12.52 26.09
C THR A 3 9.95 11.90 26.60
N ASP A 4 10.36 10.76 26.04
CA ASP A 4 11.56 10.03 26.44
C ASP A 4 12.84 10.64 25.83
N GLU A 5 13.87 10.84 26.65
CA GLU A 5 15.10 11.53 26.23
C GLU A 5 15.94 10.74 25.22
N TYR A 6 15.94 9.40 25.30
CA TYR A 6 16.60 8.57 24.29
C TYR A 6 15.86 8.67 22.97
N VAL A 7 14.53 8.50 22.99
CA VAL A 7 13.71 8.57 21.78
C VAL A 7 13.81 9.94 21.10
N LYS A 8 13.73 11.04 21.87
CA LYS A 8 13.95 12.41 21.34
C LYS A 8 15.32 12.57 20.70
N ARG A 9 16.37 12.06 21.36
CA ARG A 9 17.74 12.15 20.85
C ARG A 9 17.88 11.44 19.52
N VAL A 10 17.31 10.23 19.37
CA VAL A 10 17.35 9.50 18.10
C VAL A 10 16.53 10.21 17.03
N TYR A 11 15.32 10.67 17.35
CA TYR A 11 14.47 11.39 16.40
C TYR A 11 15.16 12.66 15.87
N ALA A 12 15.78 13.47 16.74
CA ALA A 12 16.54 14.65 16.33
C ALA A 12 17.72 14.32 15.40
N GLN A 13 18.34 13.14 15.54
CA GLN A 13 19.37 12.67 14.62
C GLN A 13 18.81 12.32 13.23
N VAL A 14 17.59 11.76 13.19
CA VAL A 14 16.88 11.50 11.93
C VAL A 14 16.50 12.82 11.25
N GLU A 15 15.91 13.77 11.98
CA GLU A 15 15.57 15.10 11.45
C GLU A 15 16.78 15.84 10.88
N LYS A 16 17.92 15.75 11.57
CA LYS A 16 19.17 16.38 11.09
C LYS A 16 19.68 15.76 9.78
N ARG A 17 19.46 14.46 9.57
CA ARG A 17 20.00 13.70 8.44
C ARG A 17 19.06 13.69 7.23
N ASP A 18 17.76 13.61 7.50
CA ASP A 18 16.69 13.37 6.53
C ASP A 18 15.60 14.46 6.61
N GLY A 19 15.98 15.69 6.97
CA GLY A 19 15.08 16.83 7.16
C GLY A 19 14.24 17.21 5.94
N ASP A 20 14.63 16.73 4.75
CA ASP A 20 13.95 16.94 3.47
C ASP A 20 12.94 15.83 3.12
N GLN A 21 12.70 14.88 4.02
CA GLN A 21 11.85 13.70 3.79
C GLN A 21 10.66 13.65 4.76
N PRO A 22 9.66 14.53 4.60
CA PRO A 22 8.59 14.71 5.57
C PRO A 22 7.77 13.44 5.81
N GLU A 23 7.49 12.64 4.78
CA GLU A 23 6.73 11.39 4.94
C GLU A 23 7.51 10.36 5.78
N PHE A 24 8.84 10.33 5.64
CA PHE A 24 9.68 9.44 6.43
C PHE A 24 9.77 9.89 7.88
N LEU A 25 9.94 11.20 8.11
CA LEU A 25 9.96 11.77 9.46
C LEU A 25 8.65 11.54 10.20
N GLN A 26 7.50 11.69 9.53
CA GLN A 26 6.19 11.40 10.10
C GLN A 26 6.13 9.95 10.60
N ALA A 27 6.43 8.97 9.74
CA ALA A 27 6.34 7.56 10.11
C ALA A 27 7.30 7.18 11.24
N VAL A 28 8.53 7.72 11.25
CA VAL A 28 9.46 7.50 12.35
C VAL A 28 8.90 8.06 13.66
N ARG A 29 8.33 9.27 13.62
CA ARG A 29 7.75 9.93 14.80
C ARG A 29 6.61 9.10 15.40
N GLU A 30 5.66 8.67 14.59
CA GLU A 30 4.48 7.92 15.04
C GLU A 30 4.86 6.56 15.64
N VAL A 31 5.81 5.86 15.02
CA VAL A 31 6.37 4.62 15.59
C VAL A 31 7.08 4.90 16.90
N PHE A 32 7.86 5.98 16.99
CA PHE A 32 8.60 6.33 18.19
C PHE A 32 7.69 6.71 19.35
N GLU A 33 6.61 7.46 19.10
CA GLU A 33 5.57 7.77 20.09
C GLU A 33 4.95 6.48 20.65
N SER A 34 4.75 5.47 19.81
CA SER A 34 4.24 4.15 20.23
C SER A 34 5.25 3.29 21.00
N LEU A 35 6.56 3.51 20.78
CA LEU A 35 7.63 2.72 21.38
C LEU A 35 8.17 3.28 22.70
N GLU A 36 7.87 4.54 23.08
CA GLU A 36 8.37 5.12 24.34
C GLU A 36 8.12 4.22 25.57
N PRO A 37 6.91 3.63 25.77
CA PRO A 37 6.66 2.77 26.92
C PRO A 37 7.46 1.47 26.91
N VAL A 38 7.87 0.99 25.73
CA VAL A 38 8.68 -0.22 25.56
C VAL A 38 10.13 0.09 25.88
N VAL A 39 10.65 1.17 25.32
CA VAL A 39 12.03 1.63 25.52
C VAL A 39 12.30 1.93 26.99
N ALA A 40 11.37 2.61 27.67
CA ALA A 40 11.46 2.90 29.10
C ALA A 40 11.54 1.63 29.98
N LYS A 41 10.93 0.52 29.54
CA LYS A 41 10.97 -0.77 30.25
C LYS A 41 12.20 -1.62 29.90
N HIS A 42 12.86 -1.34 28.78
CA HIS A 42 13.94 -2.14 28.21
C HIS A 42 15.19 -1.29 27.95
N PRO A 43 15.91 -0.86 29.02
CA PRO A 43 17.11 -0.03 28.88
C PRO A 43 18.23 -0.70 28.06
N GLU A 44 18.21 -2.02 27.92
CA GLU A 44 19.09 -2.77 27.03
C GLU A 44 18.96 -2.35 25.56
N TYR A 45 17.80 -1.85 25.13
CA TYR A 45 17.60 -1.37 23.76
C TYR A 45 18.35 -0.08 23.49
N GLU A 46 18.41 0.84 24.45
CA GLU A 46 19.26 2.03 24.33
C GLU A 46 20.73 1.64 24.32
N LYS A 47 21.17 0.77 25.24
CA LYS A 47 22.55 0.31 25.30
C LYS A 47 23.01 -0.36 23.99
N ALA A 48 22.11 -1.05 23.30
CA ALA A 48 22.36 -1.71 22.03
C ALA A 48 22.06 -0.84 20.80
N GLY A 49 21.69 0.44 20.98
CA GLY A 49 21.36 1.39 19.91
C GLY A 49 20.29 0.85 18.95
N VAL A 50 19.23 0.22 19.49
CA VAL A 50 18.22 -0.46 18.67
C VAL A 50 17.46 0.55 17.82
N LEU A 51 17.05 1.69 18.39
CA LEU A 51 16.31 2.70 17.65
C LEU A 51 17.16 3.38 16.58
N GLU A 52 18.44 3.66 16.87
CA GLU A 52 19.37 4.21 15.88
C GLU A 52 19.55 3.29 14.67
N ARG A 53 19.59 1.97 14.90
CA ARG A 53 19.79 0.97 13.85
C ARG A 53 18.52 0.70 13.05
N ILE A 54 17.34 0.72 13.67
CA ILE A 54 16.09 0.39 12.97
C ILE A 54 15.60 1.50 12.04
N VAL A 55 15.95 2.76 12.33
CA VAL A 55 15.57 3.93 11.50
C VAL A 55 16.55 4.20 10.36
N GLU A 56 17.76 3.64 10.41
CA GLU A 56 18.71 3.72 9.30
C GLU A 56 18.55 2.49 8.40
N PRO A 57 18.21 2.65 7.10
CA PRO A 57 18.14 1.52 6.19
C PRO A 57 19.47 0.77 6.13
N GLU A 58 19.44 -0.57 6.19
CA GLU A 58 20.64 -1.39 5.98
C GLU A 58 21.30 -1.10 4.60
N ARG A 59 20.48 -0.76 3.58
CA ARG A 59 20.98 -0.34 2.27
C ARG A 59 19.97 0.47 1.47
N VAL A 60 20.46 1.52 0.81
CA VAL A 60 19.71 2.31 -0.18
C VAL A 60 20.39 2.16 -1.55
N VAL A 61 19.65 1.68 -2.54
CA VAL A 61 20.10 1.58 -3.94
C VAL A 61 19.29 2.56 -4.78
N LYS A 62 19.99 3.51 -5.42
CA LYS A 62 19.41 4.55 -6.28
C LYS A 62 20.11 4.53 -7.63
N PHE A 63 19.35 4.39 -8.71
CA PHE A 63 19.94 4.10 -10.01
C PHE A 63 19.18 4.74 -11.18
N ARG A 64 19.89 4.92 -12.30
CA ARG A 64 19.32 5.41 -13.55
C ARG A 64 18.62 4.27 -14.29
N VAL A 65 17.45 4.55 -14.86
CA VAL A 65 16.72 3.63 -15.75
C VAL A 65 16.55 4.31 -17.11
N ALA A 66 17.34 3.89 -18.09
CA ALA A 66 17.27 4.40 -19.46
C ALA A 66 16.53 3.41 -20.36
N TRP A 67 15.55 3.89 -21.13
CA TRP A 67 14.69 3.08 -22.00
C TRP A 67 14.26 3.90 -23.22
N THR A 68 13.62 3.27 -24.21
CA THR A 68 13.13 3.96 -25.42
C THR A 68 11.61 3.86 -25.52
N ASP A 69 10.95 4.96 -25.86
CA ASP A 69 9.51 4.99 -26.16
C ASP A 69 9.20 4.39 -27.54
N ASP A 70 7.91 4.32 -27.90
CA ASP A 70 7.48 3.76 -29.19
C ASP A 70 7.90 4.62 -30.39
N GLU A 71 8.25 5.89 -30.17
CA GLU A 71 8.79 6.80 -31.20
C GLU A 71 10.32 6.67 -31.33
N GLY A 72 10.95 5.78 -30.54
CA GLY A 72 12.40 5.56 -30.53
C GLY A 72 13.17 6.63 -29.75
N LYS A 73 12.50 7.54 -29.06
CA LYS A 73 13.14 8.56 -28.22
C LYS A 73 13.58 7.96 -26.89
N VAL A 74 14.78 8.34 -26.48
CA VAL A 74 15.36 7.90 -25.20
C VAL A 74 14.69 8.65 -24.05
N GLN A 75 14.30 7.89 -23.04
CA GLN A 75 13.69 8.34 -21.81
C GLN A 75 14.58 7.93 -20.63
N VAL A 76 14.58 8.73 -19.57
CA VAL A 76 15.37 8.48 -18.36
C VAL A 76 14.53 8.71 -17.13
N ASN A 77 14.50 7.69 -16.27
CA ASN A 77 13.81 7.70 -14.98
C ASN A 77 14.78 7.31 -13.87
N ARG A 78 14.34 7.53 -12.63
CA ARG A 78 15.10 7.14 -11.44
C ARG A 78 14.47 5.94 -10.76
N GLY A 79 15.25 4.88 -10.58
CA GLY A 79 14.89 3.69 -9.82
C GLY A 79 15.42 3.72 -8.39
N TYR A 80 14.67 3.07 -7.49
CA TYR A 80 14.96 2.94 -6.07
C TYR A 80 14.75 1.50 -5.59
N ARG A 81 15.63 1.04 -4.70
CA ARG A 81 15.38 -0.10 -3.80
C ARG A 81 16.00 0.16 -2.44
N ILE A 82 15.17 0.24 -1.41
CA ILE A 82 15.54 0.45 -0.03
C ILE A 82 15.29 -0.84 0.74
N GLN A 83 16.39 -1.43 1.18
CA GLN A 83 16.46 -2.67 1.94
C GLN A 83 16.63 -2.26 3.40
N PHE A 84 15.51 -2.12 4.10
CA PHE A 84 15.46 -1.39 5.35
C PHE A 84 15.97 -2.25 6.51
N ASN A 85 15.41 -3.44 6.69
CA ASN A 85 15.78 -4.33 7.79
C ASN A 85 15.61 -5.80 7.40
N SER A 86 16.60 -6.65 7.72
CA SER A 86 16.59 -8.09 7.43
C SER A 86 16.61 -8.98 8.68
N ALA A 87 16.33 -8.41 9.87
CA ALA A 87 16.52 -9.10 11.14
C ALA A 87 15.69 -10.39 11.29
N ILE A 88 14.52 -10.47 10.63
CA ILE A 88 13.61 -11.63 10.70
C ILE A 88 13.47 -12.38 9.37
N GLY A 89 14.27 -12.05 8.35
CA GLY A 89 14.23 -12.71 7.04
C GLY A 89 14.62 -11.80 5.87
N PRO A 90 14.53 -12.28 4.63
CA PRO A 90 14.84 -11.49 3.42
C PRO A 90 14.02 -10.20 3.37
N TYR A 91 14.58 -9.13 2.78
CA TYR A 91 13.83 -7.89 2.61
C TYR A 91 12.56 -8.17 1.79
N LYS A 92 11.42 -7.64 2.24
CA LYS A 92 10.15 -7.88 1.58
C LYS A 92 9.37 -6.58 1.47
N GLY A 93 8.97 -6.27 0.23
CA GLY A 93 7.98 -5.23 -0.04
C GLY A 93 7.94 -4.77 -1.49
N GLY A 94 6.86 -4.08 -1.84
CA GLY A 94 6.46 -3.78 -3.21
C GLY A 94 7.37 -2.81 -3.97
N LEU A 95 7.12 -2.74 -5.28
CA LEU A 95 7.67 -1.75 -6.21
C LEU A 95 6.53 -0.82 -6.66
N ARG A 96 6.72 0.49 -6.56
CA ARG A 96 5.74 1.51 -6.99
C ARG A 96 6.24 2.27 -8.22
N PHE A 97 5.44 2.36 -9.28
CA PHE A 97 5.75 3.20 -10.45
C PHE A 97 4.77 4.37 -10.51
N HIS A 98 5.22 5.54 -10.05
CA HIS A 98 4.37 6.73 -9.99
C HIS A 98 5.23 8.00 -10.04
N PRO A 99 4.82 9.07 -10.73
CA PRO A 99 5.62 10.29 -10.88
C PRO A 99 5.93 11.01 -9.56
N SER A 100 5.20 10.72 -8.47
CA SER A 100 5.49 11.25 -7.13
C SER A 100 6.55 10.47 -6.35
N VAL A 101 7.06 9.35 -6.88
CA VAL A 101 8.06 8.53 -6.19
C VAL A 101 9.36 9.30 -6.04
N ASN A 102 9.81 9.45 -4.80
CA ASN A 102 11.11 9.97 -4.43
C ASN A 102 11.71 9.12 -3.29
N GLU A 103 12.90 9.48 -2.81
CA GLU A 103 13.59 8.71 -1.77
C GLU A 103 12.85 8.69 -0.44
N GLY A 104 12.34 9.85 0.02
CA GLY A 104 11.57 9.98 1.25
C GLY A 104 10.33 9.11 1.25
N VAL A 105 9.56 9.11 0.15
CA VAL A 105 8.38 8.25 -0.02
C VAL A 105 8.74 6.76 0.04
N ILE A 106 9.85 6.33 -0.58
CA ILE A 106 10.27 4.93 -0.54
C ILE A 106 10.82 4.55 0.84
N LYS A 107 11.52 5.46 1.54
CA LYS A 107 12.00 5.25 2.92
C LYS A 107 10.83 5.10 3.88
N PHE A 108 9.87 6.03 3.83
CA PHE A 108 8.60 5.96 4.56
C PHE A 108 7.96 4.57 4.41
N LEU A 109 7.62 4.18 3.18
CA LEU A 109 6.95 2.91 2.91
C LEU A 109 7.81 1.70 3.31
N GLY A 110 9.13 1.80 3.20
CA GLY A 110 10.07 0.75 3.59
C GLY A 110 10.19 0.57 5.11
N PHE A 111 10.13 1.66 5.86
CA PHE A 111 10.19 1.66 7.33
C PHE A 111 8.95 0.99 7.94
N GLU A 112 7.75 1.41 7.51
CA GLU A 112 6.51 0.76 7.96
C GLU A 112 6.45 -0.73 7.60
N GLN A 113 7.01 -1.10 6.45
CA GLN A 113 7.02 -2.47 5.97
C GLN A 113 7.78 -3.42 6.92
N ILE A 114 8.74 -2.92 7.71
CA ILE A 114 9.44 -3.70 8.74
C ILE A 114 8.43 -4.23 9.76
N LEU A 115 7.66 -3.34 10.36
CA LEU A 115 6.72 -3.66 11.43
C LEU A 115 5.51 -4.43 10.89
N LYS A 116 4.99 -4.02 9.72
CA LYS A 116 3.91 -4.74 9.03
C LYS A 116 4.27 -6.20 8.77
N ASN A 117 5.47 -6.47 8.30
CA ASN A 117 5.90 -7.84 8.03
C ASN A 117 6.16 -8.63 9.32
N SER A 118 6.73 -7.98 10.34
CA SER A 118 6.92 -8.58 11.68
C SER A 118 5.61 -9.10 12.28
N LEU A 119 4.53 -8.33 12.16
CA LEU A 119 3.20 -8.71 12.67
C LEU A 119 2.58 -9.94 11.98
N THR A 120 3.07 -10.32 10.79
CA THR A 120 2.55 -11.51 10.09
C THR A 120 3.05 -12.83 10.70
N SER A 121 4.05 -12.79 11.59
CA SER A 121 4.79 -13.95 12.12
C SER A 121 5.60 -14.76 11.09
N LEU A 122 5.59 -14.36 9.82
CA LEU A 122 6.38 -14.98 8.76
C LEU A 122 7.80 -14.39 8.71
N PRO A 123 8.80 -15.15 8.23
CA PRO A 123 10.19 -14.72 8.19
C PRO A 123 10.45 -13.71 7.05
N MET A 124 10.00 -12.47 7.24
CA MET A 124 10.05 -11.41 6.22
C MET A 124 10.58 -10.11 6.82
N GLY A 125 11.76 -9.67 6.37
CA GLY A 125 12.28 -8.34 6.67
C GLY A 125 11.50 -7.23 5.96
N GLY A 126 11.90 -5.97 6.13
CA GLY A 126 11.24 -4.80 5.52
C GLY A 126 12.04 -4.20 4.37
N GLY A 127 11.37 -3.86 3.27
CA GLY A 127 11.97 -3.09 2.19
C GLY A 127 10.94 -2.52 1.22
N LYS A 128 11.34 -1.58 0.37
CA LYS A 128 10.48 -0.99 -0.65
C LYS A 128 11.30 -0.52 -1.85
N GLY A 129 10.68 -0.40 -3.01
CA GLY A 129 11.33 0.20 -4.18
C GLY A 129 10.33 0.80 -5.13
N GLY A 130 10.82 1.25 -6.28
CA GLY A 130 9.98 1.89 -7.27
C GLY A 130 10.74 2.77 -8.23
N SER A 131 9.99 3.56 -8.99
CA SER A 131 10.50 4.53 -9.94
C SER A 131 9.54 5.71 -10.09
N ASP A 132 10.09 6.88 -10.43
CA ASP A 132 9.34 8.06 -10.87
C ASP A 132 8.68 7.88 -12.27
N PHE A 133 8.77 6.68 -12.84
CA PHE A 133 8.12 6.30 -14.09
C PHE A 133 6.60 6.35 -13.98
N ASP A 134 5.95 7.04 -14.92
CA ASP A 134 4.50 7.07 -15.08
C ASP A 134 4.04 6.09 -16.18
N PRO A 135 3.44 4.94 -15.82
CA PRO A 135 2.92 3.97 -16.78
C PRO A 135 1.61 4.42 -17.44
N LYS A 136 0.99 5.51 -16.97
CA LYS A 136 -0.24 6.02 -17.58
C LYS A 136 0.06 6.53 -19.00
N GLY A 137 -0.82 6.16 -19.92
CA GLY A 137 -0.67 6.50 -21.34
C GLY A 137 0.47 5.77 -22.06
N LYS A 138 1.14 4.80 -21.42
CA LYS A 138 2.20 4.00 -22.04
C LYS A 138 1.62 2.74 -22.69
N SER A 139 2.20 2.34 -23.81
CA SER A 139 1.89 1.06 -24.42
C SER A 139 2.43 -0.10 -23.59
N ASP A 140 1.91 -1.31 -23.82
CA ASP A 140 2.44 -2.52 -23.19
C ASP A 140 3.93 -2.73 -23.53
N ALA A 141 4.34 -2.35 -24.74
CA ALA A 141 5.72 -2.49 -25.19
C ALA A 141 6.66 -1.50 -24.45
N GLU A 142 6.22 -0.26 -24.24
CA GLU A 142 6.95 0.73 -23.43
C GLU A 142 7.11 0.28 -21.98
N VAL A 143 6.02 -0.19 -21.36
CA VAL A 143 6.05 -0.71 -19.99
C VAL A 143 6.98 -1.92 -19.88
N MET A 144 6.96 -2.82 -20.86
CA MET A 144 7.88 -3.96 -20.93
C MET A 144 9.34 -3.50 -21.02
N ARG A 145 9.66 -2.56 -21.94
CA ARG A 145 11.02 -2.02 -22.08
C ARG A 145 11.49 -1.33 -20.81
N PHE A 146 10.61 -0.56 -20.15
CA PHE A 146 10.90 0.04 -18.86
C PHE A 146 11.19 -1.02 -17.79
N CYS A 147 10.34 -2.04 -17.64
CA CYS A 147 10.55 -3.12 -16.67
C CYS A 147 11.86 -3.88 -16.93
N GLN A 148 12.20 -4.13 -18.19
CA GLN A 148 13.46 -4.78 -18.57
C GLN A 148 14.67 -3.91 -18.21
N ALA A 149 14.63 -2.61 -18.52
CA ALA A 149 15.67 -1.66 -18.15
C ALA A 149 15.84 -1.56 -16.62
N PHE A 150 14.73 -1.48 -15.89
CA PHE A 150 14.70 -1.42 -14.43
C PHE A 150 15.32 -2.68 -13.79
N MET A 151 14.90 -3.86 -14.24
CA MET A 151 15.38 -5.14 -13.71
C MET A 151 16.84 -5.42 -14.06
N THR A 152 17.36 -4.83 -15.15
CA THR A 152 18.77 -4.96 -15.53
C THR A 152 19.72 -4.46 -14.43
N GLU A 153 19.33 -3.41 -13.70
CA GLU A 153 20.07 -2.99 -12.52
C GLU A 153 19.59 -3.72 -11.26
N LEU A 154 18.27 -3.80 -11.02
CA LEU A 154 17.74 -4.35 -9.77
C LEU A 154 18.14 -5.82 -9.51
N CYS A 155 18.29 -6.65 -10.55
CA CYS A 155 18.51 -8.09 -10.42
C CYS A 155 19.75 -8.48 -9.61
N ARG A 156 20.78 -7.63 -9.52
CA ARG A 156 22.00 -7.92 -8.74
C ARG A 156 21.83 -7.64 -7.24
N HIS A 157 20.75 -6.97 -6.85
CA HIS A 157 20.46 -6.57 -5.47
C HIS A 157 19.37 -7.45 -4.84
N ILE A 158 18.70 -8.30 -5.62
CA ILE A 158 17.55 -9.11 -5.19
C ILE A 158 17.76 -10.61 -5.40
N GLY A 159 16.99 -11.42 -4.68
CA GLY A 159 17.06 -12.87 -4.71
C GLY A 159 16.21 -13.50 -3.62
N GLN A 160 15.88 -14.78 -3.77
CA GLN A 160 14.91 -15.47 -2.88
C GLN A 160 15.26 -15.42 -1.38
N PHE A 161 16.55 -15.35 -1.02
CA PHE A 161 17.03 -15.25 0.36
C PHE A 161 17.64 -13.88 0.70
N THR A 162 17.56 -12.93 -0.22
CA THR A 162 18.13 -11.59 -0.05
C THR A 162 17.01 -10.57 0.01
N ASP A 163 16.24 -10.42 -1.07
CA ASP A 163 15.21 -9.41 -1.22
C ASP A 163 14.16 -9.93 -2.23
N VAL A 164 12.89 -9.93 -1.83
CA VAL A 164 11.77 -10.47 -2.61
C VAL A 164 10.74 -9.35 -2.87
N PRO A 165 10.87 -8.59 -3.97
CA PRO A 165 9.90 -7.57 -4.32
C PRO A 165 8.49 -8.09 -4.65
N ALA A 166 7.54 -7.17 -4.77
CA ALA A 166 6.14 -7.42 -5.11
C ALA A 166 5.56 -6.27 -5.93
N GLY A 167 4.29 -6.40 -6.33
CA GLY A 167 3.52 -5.28 -6.85
C GLY A 167 3.16 -4.23 -5.80
N ASP A 168 2.92 -3.01 -6.25
CA ASP A 168 2.35 -1.87 -5.53
C ASP A 168 1.60 -0.99 -6.56
N ILE A 169 1.34 0.29 -6.27
CA ILE A 169 0.67 1.21 -7.20
C ILE A 169 1.37 1.18 -8.58
N ASN A 170 0.57 0.85 -9.59
CA ASN A 170 0.92 0.67 -11.00
C ASN A 170 1.97 -0.42 -11.33
N VAL A 171 2.26 -1.32 -10.39
CA VAL A 171 3.03 -2.54 -10.65
C VAL A 171 2.13 -3.73 -10.36
N GLY A 172 1.36 -4.15 -11.36
CA GLY A 172 0.43 -5.28 -11.29
C GLY A 172 1.04 -6.56 -11.85
N GLY A 173 0.17 -7.54 -12.16
CA GLY A 173 0.58 -8.83 -12.72
C GLY A 173 1.35 -8.70 -14.05
N ARG A 174 0.99 -7.71 -14.89
CA ARG A 174 1.68 -7.41 -16.16
C ARG A 174 3.14 -7.02 -15.91
N GLU A 175 3.38 -6.02 -15.06
CA GLU A 175 4.73 -5.56 -14.72
C GLU A 175 5.53 -6.65 -14.01
N ILE A 176 4.92 -7.38 -13.06
CA ILE A 176 5.59 -8.50 -12.39
C ILE A 176 5.99 -9.59 -13.39
N GLY A 177 5.17 -9.88 -14.40
CA GLY A 177 5.52 -10.79 -15.50
C GLY A 177 6.76 -10.32 -16.27
N TYR A 178 6.80 -9.05 -16.68
CA TYR A 178 7.96 -8.48 -17.40
C TYR A 178 9.23 -8.45 -16.54
N LEU A 179 9.10 -8.03 -15.28
CA LEU A 179 10.20 -7.99 -14.30
C LEU A 179 10.74 -9.39 -14.04
N PHE A 180 9.87 -10.37 -13.79
CA PHE A 180 10.27 -11.76 -13.57
C PHE A 180 10.93 -12.37 -14.80
N GLY A 181 10.37 -12.13 -16.00
CA GLY A 181 10.95 -12.57 -17.26
C GLY A 181 12.36 -12.04 -17.49
N GLN A 182 12.59 -10.74 -17.22
CA GLN A 182 13.92 -10.15 -17.34
C GLN A 182 14.88 -10.67 -16.27
N TYR A 183 14.43 -10.83 -15.02
CA TYR A 183 15.25 -11.42 -13.97
C TYR A 183 15.73 -12.81 -14.37
N LYS A 184 14.80 -13.68 -14.78
CA LYS A 184 15.09 -15.04 -15.24
C LYS A 184 16.08 -15.04 -16.40
N ARG A 185 15.94 -14.12 -17.36
CA ARG A 185 16.84 -14.00 -18.51
C ARG A 185 18.28 -13.64 -18.10
N ILE A 186 18.45 -12.74 -17.15
CA ILE A 186 19.79 -12.25 -16.73
C ILE A 186 20.46 -13.25 -15.78
N ARG A 187 19.70 -13.78 -14.83
CA ARG A 187 20.21 -14.64 -13.76
C ARG A 187 20.28 -16.11 -14.15
N ASP A 188 19.62 -16.49 -15.24
CA ASP A 188 19.51 -17.87 -15.71
C ASP A 188 18.99 -18.83 -14.63
N GLU A 189 18.00 -18.36 -13.85
CA GLU A 189 17.41 -19.12 -12.76
C GLU A 189 15.89 -18.94 -12.67
N TYR A 190 15.21 -19.98 -12.21
CA TYR A 190 13.79 -19.92 -11.84
C TYR A 190 13.66 -20.01 -10.32
N SER A 191 13.33 -18.90 -9.66
CA SER A 191 13.34 -18.81 -8.19
C SER A 191 12.19 -17.97 -7.63
N GLY A 192 12.04 -18.00 -6.29
CA GLY A 192 11.03 -17.24 -5.54
C GLY A 192 11.30 -15.74 -5.42
N VAL A 193 12.01 -15.12 -6.36
CA VAL A 193 12.48 -13.73 -6.26
C VAL A 193 11.37 -12.67 -6.28
N LEU A 194 10.21 -12.98 -6.84
CA LEU A 194 9.06 -12.06 -6.91
C LEU A 194 7.78 -12.75 -6.43
N THR A 195 6.99 -11.99 -5.68
CA THR A 195 5.59 -12.35 -5.33
C THR A 195 4.59 -11.57 -6.19
N GLY A 196 3.39 -12.12 -6.37
CA GLY A 196 2.41 -11.56 -7.32
C GLY A 196 2.60 -12.04 -8.76
N LYS A 197 3.29 -13.18 -8.94
CA LYS A 197 3.42 -13.87 -10.24
C LYS A 197 2.06 -14.42 -10.68
N GLY A 198 1.90 -14.65 -11.98
CA GLY A 198 0.74 -15.36 -12.54
C GLY A 198 0.74 -16.83 -12.13
N LEU A 199 -0.45 -17.42 -12.06
CA LEU A 199 -0.65 -18.78 -11.53
C LEU A 199 0.15 -19.83 -12.31
N GLU A 200 0.26 -19.63 -13.62
CA GLU A 200 0.95 -20.52 -14.56
C GLU A 200 2.47 -20.53 -14.36
N PHE A 201 3.02 -19.56 -13.62
CA PHE A 201 4.46 -19.41 -13.40
C PHE A 201 4.81 -19.09 -11.94
N GLY A 202 4.19 -19.80 -11.00
CA GLY A 202 4.57 -19.77 -9.58
C GLY A 202 3.87 -18.66 -8.78
N GLY A 203 2.71 -18.20 -9.25
CA GLY A 203 1.75 -17.42 -8.49
C GLY A 203 1.05 -18.26 -7.41
N SER A 204 0.36 -17.58 -6.51
CA SER A 204 -0.46 -18.22 -5.48
C SER A 204 -1.92 -17.86 -5.69
N LEU A 205 -2.80 -18.84 -5.52
CA LEU A 205 -4.23 -18.59 -5.34
C LEU A 205 -4.44 -17.65 -4.13
N ALA A 206 -5.57 -16.95 -4.12
CA ALA A 206 -5.94 -15.94 -3.14
C ALA A 206 -5.01 -14.70 -3.07
N ARG A 207 -3.90 -14.64 -3.83
CA ARG A 207 -2.97 -13.49 -3.78
C ARG A 207 -3.64 -12.19 -4.19
N THR A 208 -4.54 -12.26 -5.16
CA THR A 208 -5.26 -11.10 -5.68
C THR A 208 -6.22 -10.55 -4.63
N GLU A 209 -6.92 -11.43 -3.92
CA GLU A 209 -7.94 -11.12 -2.92
C GLU A 209 -7.34 -10.77 -1.55
N ALA A 210 -6.12 -11.25 -1.26
CA ALA A 210 -5.54 -11.35 0.08
C ALA A 210 -5.67 -10.08 0.94
N THR A 211 -5.36 -8.90 0.42
CA THR A 211 -5.37 -7.67 1.22
C THR A 211 -6.79 -7.25 1.59
N GLY A 212 -7.72 -7.24 0.64
CA GLY A 212 -9.12 -6.87 0.90
C GLY A 212 -9.81 -7.89 1.80
N TYR A 213 -9.52 -9.17 1.60
CA TYR A 213 -10.03 -10.24 2.46
C TYR A 213 -9.45 -10.15 3.87
N GLY A 214 -8.13 -9.96 3.99
CA GLY A 214 -7.44 -9.81 5.26
C GLY A 214 -7.94 -8.63 6.07
N LEU A 215 -8.25 -7.50 5.40
CA LEU A 215 -8.88 -6.33 6.03
C LEU A 215 -10.21 -6.73 6.67
N CYS A 216 -11.13 -7.33 5.91
CA CYS A 216 -12.42 -7.74 6.44
C CYS A 216 -12.29 -8.83 7.53
N TYR A 217 -11.35 -9.77 7.41
CA TYR A 217 -11.10 -10.76 8.47
C TYR A 217 -10.61 -10.11 9.77
N TYR A 218 -9.70 -9.16 9.67
CA TYR A 218 -9.22 -8.40 10.83
C TYR A 218 -10.35 -7.59 11.46
N THR A 219 -11.11 -6.86 10.66
CA THR A 219 -12.27 -6.08 11.13
C THR A 219 -13.31 -6.98 11.79
N ALA A 220 -13.64 -8.11 11.19
CA ALA A 220 -14.61 -9.06 11.73
C ALA A 220 -14.17 -9.59 13.10
N GLU A 221 -12.89 -9.95 13.24
CA GLU A 221 -12.34 -10.45 14.51
C GLU A 221 -12.28 -9.35 15.57
N ALA A 222 -11.88 -8.12 15.20
CA ALA A 222 -11.87 -6.98 16.11
C ALA A 222 -13.29 -6.64 16.60
N MET A 223 -14.28 -6.62 15.73
CA MET A 223 -15.69 -6.42 16.10
C MET A 223 -16.20 -7.53 17.01
N ARG A 224 -15.90 -8.79 16.69
CA ARG A 224 -16.30 -9.95 17.49
C ARG A 224 -15.76 -9.86 18.92
N VAL A 225 -14.45 -9.58 19.06
CA VAL A 225 -13.78 -9.60 20.37
C VAL A 225 -14.04 -8.35 21.19
N LEU A 226 -14.04 -7.17 20.57
CA LEU A 226 -14.12 -5.89 21.29
C LEU A 226 -15.57 -5.42 21.49
N ARG A 227 -16.51 -5.89 20.68
CA ARG A 227 -17.90 -5.38 20.65
C ARG A 227 -18.97 -6.47 20.64
N ASN A 228 -18.60 -7.74 20.52
CA ASN A 228 -19.55 -8.84 20.29
C ASN A 228 -20.49 -8.54 19.11
N ASP A 229 -19.92 -8.01 18.03
CA ASP A 229 -20.64 -7.56 16.82
C ASP A 229 -20.05 -8.22 15.55
N SER A 230 -20.67 -8.01 14.40
CA SER A 230 -20.26 -8.59 13.11
C SER A 230 -20.57 -7.67 11.92
N PHE A 231 -20.22 -8.10 10.71
CA PHE A 231 -20.58 -7.41 9.46
C PHE A 231 -22.06 -7.56 9.07
N GLU A 232 -22.77 -8.57 9.59
CA GLU A 232 -24.13 -8.90 9.17
C GLU A 232 -25.08 -7.70 9.36
N GLY A 233 -25.73 -7.27 8.27
CA GLY A 233 -26.67 -6.15 8.27
C GLY A 233 -26.04 -4.75 8.41
N LYS A 234 -24.71 -4.64 8.49
CA LYS A 234 -24.02 -3.35 8.63
C LYS A 234 -23.92 -2.62 7.29
N THR A 235 -23.99 -1.30 7.34
CA THR A 235 -23.67 -0.43 6.20
C THR A 235 -22.18 -0.11 6.22
N VAL A 236 -21.49 -0.38 5.10
CA VAL A 236 -20.05 -0.22 4.97
C VAL A 236 -19.73 0.82 3.91
N VAL A 237 -18.91 1.80 4.28
CA VAL A 237 -18.31 2.77 3.34
C VAL A 237 -16.88 2.32 3.05
N ILE A 238 -16.58 2.15 1.77
CA ILE A 238 -15.25 1.80 1.28
C ILE A 238 -14.80 2.89 0.31
N SER A 239 -13.60 3.45 0.54
CA SER A 239 -12.94 4.29 -0.45
C SER A 239 -12.09 3.46 -1.40
N GLY A 240 -11.84 4.00 -2.59
CA GLY A 240 -11.08 3.34 -3.63
C GLY A 240 -11.92 2.37 -4.45
N SER A 241 -11.32 1.95 -5.56
CA SER A 241 -11.87 0.99 -6.52
C SER A 241 -10.74 0.19 -7.17
N GLY A 242 -9.57 0.19 -6.52
CA GLY A 242 -8.44 -0.66 -6.88
C GLY A 242 -8.57 -2.04 -6.26
N ASN A 243 -7.50 -2.84 -6.38
CA ASN A 243 -7.48 -4.23 -5.92
C ASN A 243 -7.95 -4.39 -4.46
N VAL A 244 -7.44 -3.60 -3.52
CA VAL A 244 -7.83 -3.71 -2.10
C VAL A 244 -9.32 -3.46 -1.92
N ALA A 245 -9.84 -2.35 -2.45
CA ALA A 245 -11.24 -1.97 -2.33
C ALA A 245 -12.19 -2.98 -2.99
N ILE A 246 -11.88 -3.45 -4.21
CA ILE A 246 -12.71 -4.45 -4.93
C ILE A 246 -12.89 -5.72 -4.08
N PHE A 247 -11.82 -6.24 -3.51
CA PHE A 247 -11.88 -7.49 -2.74
C PHE A 247 -12.30 -7.28 -1.28
N ALA A 248 -12.15 -6.08 -0.72
CA ALA A 248 -12.80 -5.69 0.53
C ALA A 248 -14.32 -5.63 0.36
N THR A 249 -14.81 -5.04 -0.74
CA THR A 249 -16.25 -5.05 -1.09
C THR A 249 -16.76 -6.47 -1.23
N GLU A 250 -16.04 -7.32 -1.97
CA GLU A 250 -16.41 -8.73 -2.15
C GLU A 250 -16.55 -9.47 -0.81
N LYS A 251 -15.55 -9.31 0.08
CA LYS A 251 -15.56 -10.01 1.35
C LYS A 251 -16.60 -9.45 2.31
N ALA A 252 -16.74 -8.13 2.40
CA ALA A 252 -17.75 -7.50 3.26
C ALA A 252 -19.17 -7.94 2.85
N GLN A 253 -19.48 -7.96 1.55
CA GLN A 253 -20.76 -8.46 1.04
C GLN A 253 -20.96 -9.95 1.35
N ALA A 254 -19.93 -10.78 1.18
CA ALA A 254 -19.99 -12.20 1.53
C ALA A 254 -20.17 -12.45 3.05
N LEU A 255 -19.84 -11.47 3.89
CA LEU A 255 -20.05 -11.49 5.34
C LEU A 255 -21.38 -10.83 5.76
N GLY A 256 -22.28 -10.53 4.82
CA GLY A 256 -23.62 -10.01 5.09
C GLY A 256 -23.74 -8.49 5.22
N ALA A 257 -22.67 -7.74 4.92
CA ALA A 257 -22.69 -6.28 4.96
C ALA A 257 -23.21 -5.67 3.65
N LYS A 258 -23.83 -4.49 3.75
CA LYS A 258 -24.20 -3.67 2.60
C LYS A 258 -23.14 -2.60 2.36
N VAL A 259 -22.28 -2.83 1.37
CA VAL A 259 -21.29 -1.84 0.94
C VAL A 259 -21.96 -0.81 0.04
N VAL A 260 -21.88 0.48 0.38
CA VAL A 260 -22.66 1.54 -0.30
C VAL A 260 -21.81 2.54 -1.09
N THR A 261 -20.48 2.45 -1.04
CA THR A 261 -19.60 3.36 -1.79
C THR A 261 -18.46 2.63 -2.50
N ALA A 262 -17.96 3.28 -3.55
CA ALA A 262 -16.66 3.01 -4.17
C ALA A 262 -16.12 4.32 -4.75
N SER A 263 -14.80 4.56 -4.74
CA SER A 263 -14.24 5.82 -5.24
C SER A 263 -13.03 5.67 -6.15
N ASP A 264 -12.69 6.70 -6.90
CA ASP A 264 -11.38 6.85 -7.53
C ASP A 264 -10.87 8.29 -7.38
N SER A 265 -9.77 8.61 -8.06
CA SER A 265 -9.13 9.93 -7.96
C SER A 265 -10.06 11.11 -8.29
N ASN A 266 -11.13 10.89 -9.06
CA ASN A 266 -12.00 11.94 -9.55
C ASN A 266 -13.24 12.17 -8.68
N GLY A 267 -13.72 11.12 -7.99
CA GLY A 267 -14.99 11.18 -7.28
C GLY A 267 -15.37 9.85 -6.65
N TYR A 268 -16.56 9.78 -6.07
CA TYR A 268 -17.10 8.56 -5.47
C TYR A 268 -18.52 8.28 -5.95
N ILE A 269 -18.86 7.00 -5.92
CA ILE A 269 -20.21 6.49 -6.10
C ILE A 269 -20.83 6.31 -4.72
N TYR A 270 -22.11 6.68 -4.61
CA TYR A 270 -23.00 6.26 -3.55
C TYR A 270 -24.13 5.43 -4.15
N ASP A 271 -24.31 4.21 -3.67
CA ASP A 271 -25.42 3.34 -4.04
C ASP A 271 -26.18 2.92 -2.76
N PRO A 272 -27.36 3.51 -2.49
CA PRO A 272 -28.13 3.21 -1.28
C PRO A 272 -28.59 1.74 -1.22
N ASN A 273 -28.69 1.07 -2.37
CA ASN A 273 -29.08 -0.33 -2.51
C ASN A 273 -27.90 -1.29 -2.39
N GLY A 274 -26.67 -0.76 -2.40
CA GLY A 274 -25.43 -1.52 -2.29
C GLY A 274 -24.71 -1.71 -3.63
N ILE A 275 -23.38 -1.68 -3.59
CA ILE A 275 -22.52 -1.72 -4.78
C ILE A 275 -22.66 -3.05 -5.54
N GLN A 276 -22.97 -2.97 -6.83
CA GLN A 276 -22.91 -4.08 -7.78
C GLN A 276 -21.45 -4.33 -8.20
N LEU A 277 -20.81 -5.27 -7.50
CA LEU A 277 -19.36 -5.48 -7.60
C LEU A 277 -18.90 -5.94 -8.99
N ASP A 278 -19.72 -6.71 -9.70
CA ASP A 278 -19.47 -7.14 -11.08
C ASP A 278 -19.31 -5.94 -12.03
N VAL A 279 -20.13 -4.91 -11.89
CA VAL A 279 -20.01 -3.65 -12.65
C VAL A 279 -18.70 -2.94 -12.32
N VAL A 280 -18.33 -2.87 -11.04
CA VAL A 280 -17.05 -2.26 -10.62
C VAL A 280 -15.85 -3.04 -11.19
N LYS A 281 -15.90 -4.37 -11.17
CA LYS A 281 -14.85 -5.24 -11.71
C LYS A 281 -14.72 -5.10 -13.23
N ASP A 282 -15.81 -5.04 -13.97
CA ASP A 282 -15.78 -4.78 -15.41
C ASP A 282 -15.10 -3.44 -15.71
N ILE A 283 -15.55 -2.36 -15.05
CA ILE A 283 -14.95 -1.02 -15.18
C ILE A 283 -13.46 -1.05 -14.89
N LYS A 284 -13.05 -1.59 -13.74
CA LYS A 284 -11.68 -1.40 -13.25
C LYS A 284 -10.69 -2.44 -13.74
N LEU A 285 -11.12 -3.69 -13.90
CA LEU A 285 -10.27 -4.81 -14.32
C LEU A 285 -10.42 -5.13 -15.82
N GLY A 286 -11.62 -4.95 -16.38
CA GLY A 286 -11.90 -5.24 -17.79
C GLY A 286 -11.31 -4.21 -18.74
N HIS A 287 -11.83 -2.98 -18.72
CA HIS A 287 -11.41 -1.91 -19.66
C HIS A 287 -10.73 -0.70 -19.02
N ARG A 288 -10.46 -0.73 -17.70
CA ARG A 288 -9.74 0.32 -16.94
C ARG A 288 -10.40 1.70 -17.01
N GLY A 289 -11.73 1.72 -16.93
CA GLY A 289 -12.57 2.92 -16.93
C GLY A 289 -12.57 3.71 -15.62
N ARG A 290 -13.43 4.74 -15.60
CA ARG A 290 -13.64 5.64 -14.44
C ARG A 290 -14.84 5.20 -13.64
N ILE A 291 -14.80 5.40 -12.31
CA ILE A 291 -15.85 4.90 -11.43
C ILE A 291 -17.21 5.57 -11.72
N LYS A 292 -17.22 6.79 -12.28
CA LYS A 292 -18.44 7.48 -12.75
C LYS A 292 -19.28 6.66 -13.74
N GLU A 293 -18.67 5.77 -14.52
CA GLU A 293 -19.39 4.88 -15.45
C GLU A 293 -20.35 3.94 -14.71
N TYR A 294 -20.12 3.68 -13.41
CA TYR A 294 -21.04 2.89 -12.59
C TYR A 294 -22.42 3.55 -12.51
N ALA A 295 -22.47 4.87 -12.28
CA ALA A 295 -23.74 5.61 -12.18
C ALA A 295 -24.52 5.65 -13.50
N GLU A 296 -23.82 5.51 -14.63
CA GLU A 296 -24.44 5.39 -15.96
C GLU A 296 -25.07 4.00 -16.18
N ARG A 297 -24.59 2.98 -15.46
CA ARG A 297 -24.96 1.56 -15.63
C ARG A 297 -25.92 1.04 -14.56
N VAL A 298 -25.94 1.67 -13.38
CA VAL A 298 -26.74 1.23 -12.23
C VAL A 298 -27.74 2.32 -11.83
N PRO A 299 -29.01 2.23 -12.29
CA PRO A 299 -30.03 3.21 -11.95
C PRO A 299 -30.27 3.32 -10.43
N GLY A 300 -30.37 4.55 -9.94
CA GLY A 300 -30.56 4.84 -8.52
C GLY A 300 -29.27 4.98 -7.72
N SER A 301 -28.11 4.79 -8.34
CA SER A 301 -26.82 5.19 -7.79
C SER A 301 -26.46 6.63 -8.20
N GLU A 302 -25.62 7.26 -7.39
CA GLU A 302 -25.20 8.66 -7.54
C GLU A 302 -23.68 8.73 -7.71
N TYR A 303 -23.22 9.62 -8.59
CA TYR A 303 -21.81 9.99 -8.67
C TYR A 303 -21.61 11.40 -8.13
N HIS A 304 -20.64 11.56 -7.24
CA HIS A 304 -20.24 12.82 -6.66
C HIS A 304 -18.81 13.14 -7.07
N GLU A 305 -18.59 14.34 -7.62
CA GLU A 305 -17.26 14.82 -7.98
C GLU A 305 -16.45 15.14 -6.72
N GLY A 306 -15.17 14.76 -6.72
CA GLY A 306 -14.27 14.84 -5.56
C GLY A 306 -14.43 13.66 -4.60
N CYS A 307 -13.32 13.08 -4.14
CA CYS A 307 -13.35 11.85 -3.34
C CYS A 307 -13.57 12.08 -1.84
N LYS A 308 -13.25 13.27 -1.29
CA LYS A 308 -13.31 13.55 0.16
C LYS A 308 -14.72 13.36 0.76
N GLY A 309 -15.76 13.63 -0.03
CA GLY A 309 -17.15 13.48 0.41
C GLY A 309 -17.58 12.03 0.69
N VAL A 310 -16.79 11.02 0.33
CA VAL A 310 -17.11 9.62 0.61
C VAL A 310 -17.32 9.37 2.11
N TRP A 311 -16.63 10.13 2.97
CA TRP A 311 -16.69 10.02 4.43
C TRP A 311 -17.90 10.69 5.07
N THR A 312 -18.72 11.41 4.30
CA THR A 312 -19.98 12.00 4.78
C THR A 312 -21.17 11.06 4.62
N VAL A 313 -20.98 9.88 4.02
CA VAL A 313 -22.03 8.88 3.83
C VAL A 313 -22.29 8.12 5.14
N PRO A 314 -23.54 8.04 5.63
CA PRO A 314 -23.88 7.25 6.81
C PRO A 314 -23.48 5.78 6.72
N CYS A 315 -22.78 5.30 7.75
CA CYS A 315 -22.26 3.94 7.80
C CYS A 315 -21.99 3.49 9.24
N ASP A 316 -21.91 2.18 9.43
CA ASP A 316 -21.45 1.57 10.69
C ASP A 316 -19.92 1.35 10.69
N ILE A 317 -19.38 1.02 9.51
CA ILE A 317 -17.98 0.63 9.28
C ILE A 317 -17.42 1.44 8.11
N ALA A 318 -16.23 2.03 8.29
CA ALA A 318 -15.46 2.68 7.23
C ALA A 318 -14.15 1.93 6.97
N LEU A 319 -13.86 1.63 5.69
CA LEU A 319 -12.67 0.93 5.23
C LEU A 319 -11.89 1.79 4.20
N PRO A 320 -10.95 2.65 4.62
CA PRO A 320 -10.11 3.42 3.71
C PRO A 320 -9.10 2.54 2.96
N CYS A 321 -9.26 2.48 1.63
CA CYS A 321 -8.52 1.57 0.76
C CYS A 321 -7.93 2.24 -0.49
N ALA A 322 -7.78 3.58 -0.50
CA ALA A 322 -7.32 4.31 -1.68
C ALA A 322 -5.85 4.74 -1.57
N THR A 323 -5.54 5.71 -0.71
CA THR A 323 -4.23 6.37 -0.61
C THR A 323 -3.91 6.76 0.82
N GLN A 324 -2.65 7.14 1.06
CA GLN A 324 -2.27 7.76 2.33
C GLN A 324 -2.99 9.10 2.55
N ASN A 325 -3.21 9.48 3.81
CA ASN A 325 -3.82 10.76 4.24
C ASN A 325 -5.15 11.10 3.53
N GLU A 326 -6.02 10.10 3.32
CA GLU A 326 -7.35 10.27 2.74
C GLU A 326 -8.46 10.57 3.77
N ILE A 327 -8.22 10.34 5.07
CA ILE A 327 -9.08 10.76 6.17
C ILE A 327 -8.35 11.83 6.97
N ASP A 328 -8.90 13.05 6.98
CA ASP A 328 -8.46 14.16 7.83
C ASP A 328 -9.41 14.40 9.01
N GLU A 329 -9.09 15.34 9.90
CA GLU A 329 -9.89 15.69 11.08
C GLU A 329 -11.37 15.96 10.75
N GLU A 330 -11.65 16.63 9.63
CA GLU A 330 -13.01 16.93 9.19
C GLU A 330 -13.75 15.65 8.76
N SER A 331 -13.07 14.79 7.99
CA SER A 331 -13.61 13.50 7.55
C SER A 331 -13.88 12.56 8.73
N ALA A 332 -12.99 12.53 9.72
CA ALA A 332 -13.18 11.74 10.93
C ALA A 332 -14.38 12.23 11.75
N LYS A 333 -14.53 13.54 11.94
CA LYS A 333 -15.72 14.13 12.59
C LYS A 333 -17.00 13.79 11.83
N ALA A 334 -16.97 13.83 10.50
CA ALA A 334 -18.10 13.47 9.66
C ALA A 334 -18.47 11.98 9.80
N LEU A 335 -17.50 11.08 9.83
CA LEU A 335 -17.73 9.66 10.07
C LEU A 335 -18.45 9.41 11.40
N VAL A 336 -17.93 10.00 12.49
CA VAL A 336 -18.54 9.86 13.82
C VAL A 336 -19.94 10.45 13.86
N ALA A 337 -20.15 11.64 13.30
CA ALA A 337 -21.46 12.30 13.25
C ALA A 337 -22.50 11.48 12.47
N ASN A 338 -22.06 10.69 11.50
CA ASN A 338 -22.90 9.85 10.65
C ASN A 338 -23.01 8.39 11.13
N GLY A 339 -22.64 8.11 12.38
CA GLY A 339 -22.87 6.82 13.03
C GLY A 339 -21.78 5.78 12.84
N CYS A 340 -20.65 6.14 12.22
CA CYS A 340 -19.52 5.23 12.06
C CYS A 340 -18.94 4.91 13.43
N THR A 341 -18.78 3.61 13.71
CA THR A 341 -18.22 3.16 14.99
C THR A 341 -16.97 2.31 14.84
N VAL A 342 -16.63 1.90 13.62
CA VAL A 342 -15.48 1.05 13.31
C VAL A 342 -14.76 1.61 12.08
N VAL A 343 -13.46 1.87 12.23
CA VAL A 343 -12.55 2.20 11.12
C VAL A 343 -11.46 1.13 11.08
N CYS A 344 -11.20 0.56 9.91
CA CYS A 344 -10.09 -0.38 9.70
C CYS A 344 -9.39 -0.08 8.37
N GLU A 345 -8.09 0.09 8.41
CA GLU A 345 -7.32 0.66 7.31
C GLU A 345 -6.82 -0.40 6.32
N GLY A 346 -7.20 -0.25 5.05
CA GLY A 346 -6.73 -1.09 3.94
C GLY A 346 -5.55 -0.49 3.17
N ALA A 347 -5.50 0.84 3.05
CA ALA A 347 -4.35 1.58 2.52
C ALA A 347 -3.21 1.69 3.56
N ASN A 348 -2.03 2.13 3.14
CA ASN A 348 -0.95 2.43 4.09
C ASN A 348 -1.12 3.89 4.56
N MET A 349 -1.26 4.09 5.87
CA MET A 349 -1.43 5.41 6.52
C MET A 349 -2.55 6.27 5.91
N PRO A 350 -3.79 5.78 5.78
CA PRO A 350 -4.88 6.58 5.22
C PRO A 350 -5.37 7.70 6.13
N SER A 351 -5.20 7.60 7.45
CA SER A 351 -5.66 8.63 8.39
C SER A 351 -4.52 9.57 8.77
N THR A 352 -4.77 10.87 8.79
CA THR A 352 -3.80 11.85 9.33
C THR A 352 -3.78 11.77 10.87
N PRO A 353 -2.72 12.28 11.55
CA PRO A 353 -2.66 12.26 13.02
C PRO A 353 -3.84 12.94 13.73
N GLU A 354 -4.50 13.90 13.08
CA GLU A 354 -5.64 14.64 13.61
C GLU A 354 -7.00 13.95 13.36
N ALA A 355 -7.06 12.93 12.50
CA ALA A 355 -8.26 12.13 12.22
C ALA A 355 -8.54 11.15 13.36
#